data_AF-A0A2X0K7W5-F1
#
_entry.id   AF-A0A2X0K7W5-F1
#
_cell.length_a   1.000
_cell.length_b   1.000
_cell.length_c   1.000
_cell.angle_alpha   90.00
_cell.angle_beta   90.00
_cell.angle_gamma   90.00
#
_symmetry.space_group_name_H-M   'P 1'
#
loop_
_entity.id
_entity.type
_entity.pdbx_description
1 polymer ?
#
loop_
_entity_poly.entity_id
_entity_poly.type
_entity_poly.pdbx_seq_one_letter_code
_entity_poly.pdbx_strand_id
1 'polypeptide(L)'
;MEWHRNFGHMAPSSILRLVNSKAVVGIRLLDKKIDDCEPCIIAKARAGSHNHVSRKPEHVLQRVSINLGFVNDDDTNGRSIYMVIVDQLSTYKWAFPLGSKSASEVLEVWRGFQAQVERQSGQKIKFVRSDNGGEFVNQLFGDEFKALGITHELAARYTPQQNGQAERANGSLFALVRAMLKDSGLPMKYWFYALEAAVFVSSWAHNLSQKRCERGSKAFR
;
A
#
# COMPACT_ATOMS: atom_id res chain seq x y z
N MET A 1 27.62 -28.97 18.00
CA MET A 1 27.62 -27.71 17.23
C MET A 1 28.85 -27.51 16.33
N GLU A 2 29.82 -28.42 16.34
CA GLU A 2 31.07 -28.31 15.58
C GLU A 2 30.86 -28.33 14.06
N TRP A 3 30.17 -29.36 13.56
CA TRP A 3 29.87 -29.49 12.13
C TRP A 3 28.99 -28.36 11.60
N HIS A 4 28.12 -27.79 12.42
CA HIS A 4 27.37 -26.58 12.06
C HIS A 4 28.31 -25.42 11.68
N ARG A 5 29.41 -25.23 12.43
CA ARG A 5 30.41 -24.20 12.12
C ARG A 5 31.28 -24.60 10.91
N ASN A 6 31.73 -25.86 10.84
CA ASN A 6 32.58 -26.35 9.75
C ASN A 6 31.87 -26.33 8.39
N PHE A 7 30.54 -26.51 8.36
CA PHE A 7 29.70 -26.40 7.16
C PHE A 7 29.15 -24.98 6.93
N GLY A 8 29.81 -23.95 7.48
CA GLY A 8 29.47 -22.56 7.21
C GLY A 8 28.11 -22.14 7.77
N HIS A 9 27.81 -22.52 9.01
CA HIS A 9 26.55 -22.20 9.70
C HIS A 9 25.28 -22.81 9.06
N MET A 10 25.45 -23.89 8.30
CA MET A 10 24.34 -24.67 7.74
C MET A 10 23.42 -25.20 8.85
N ALA A 11 22.10 -25.17 8.61
CA ALA A 11 21.13 -25.65 9.58
C ALA A 11 21.48 -27.08 10.07
N PRO A 12 21.52 -27.34 11.38
CA PRO A 12 21.86 -28.67 11.91
C PRO A 12 20.98 -29.79 11.35
N SER A 13 19.72 -29.51 11.04
CA SER A 13 18.80 -30.45 10.38
C SER A 13 19.24 -30.82 8.95
N SER A 14 19.81 -29.88 8.20
CA SER A 14 20.37 -30.15 6.86
C SER A 14 21.62 -31.01 6.93
N ILE A 15 22.48 -30.78 7.93
CA ILE A 15 23.68 -31.61 8.18
C ILE A 15 23.27 -33.04 8.54
N LEU A 16 22.28 -33.19 9.43
CA LEU A 16 21.72 -34.50 9.78
C LEU A 16 21.17 -35.22 8.54
N ARG A 17 20.47 -34.49 7.66
CA ARG A 17 19.95 -35.05 6.40
C ARG A 17 21.07 -35.54 5.47
N LEU A 18 22.16 -34.78 5.34
CA LEU A 18 23.32 -35.18 4.52
C LEU A 18 23.98 -36.46 5.03
N VAL A 19 24.12 -36.60 6.36
CA VAL A 19 24.66 -37.80 6.99
C VAL A 19 23.72 -38.99 6.79
N ASN A 20 22.43 -38.82 7.04
CA ASN A 20 21.44 -39.88 6.91
C ASN A 20 21.24 -40.35 5.46
N SER A 21 21.37 -39.45 4.50
CA SER A 21 21.30 -39.78 3.07
C SER A 21 22.60 -40.39 2.53
N LYS A 22 23.62 -40.59 3.37
CA LYS A 22 24.98 -41.04 2.99
C LYS A 22 25.64 -40.17 1.92
N ALA A 23 25.26 -38.90 1.82
CA ALA A 23 25.86 -37.95 0.88
C ALA A 23 27.24 -37.44 1.35
N VAL A 24 27.57 -37.69 2.62
CA VAL A 24 28.85 -37.36 3.25
C VAL A 24 29.34 -38.57 4.03
N VAL A 25 30.66 -38.79 4.05
CA VAL A 25 31.32 -39.90 4.75
C VAL A 25 32.31 -39.38 5.79
N GLY A 26 32.55 -40.16 6.85
CA GLY A 26 33.53 -39.81 7.90
C GLY A 26 33.05 -38.82 8.97
N ILE A 27 31.80 -38.35 8.88
CA ILE A 27 31.20 -37.44 9.87
C ILE A 27 30.58 -38.26 11.02
N ARG A 28 30.97 -37.95 12.25
CA ARG A 28 30.32 -38.47 13.47
C ARG A 28 29.58 -37.34 14.17
N LEU A 29 28.27 -37.48 14.31
CA LEU A 29 27.43 -36.55 15.07
C LEU A 29 27.34 -37.05 16.51
N LEU A 30 28.07 -36.41 17.43
CA LEU A 30 28.15 -36.79 18.84
C LEU A 30 27.26 -35.92 19.74
N ASP A 31 26.77 -34.80 19.22
CA ASP A 31 25.96 -33.85 19.97
C ASP A 31 24.57 -34.44 20.29
N LYS A 32 24.19 -34.48 21.57
CA LYS A 32 22.85 -34.94 22.02
C LYS A 32 21.80 -33.84 21.97
N LYS A 33 22.22 -32.57 21.94
CA LYS A 33 21.37 -31.38 21.84
C LYS A 33 22.00 -30.40 20.87
N ILE A 34 21.16 -29.63 20.21
CA ILE A 34 21.56 -28.53 19.33
C ILE A 34 21.48 -27.26 20.18
N ASP A 35 22.63 -26.67 20.48
CA ASP A 35 22.68 -25.39 21.17
C ASP A 35 22.45 -24.23 20.20
N ASP A 36 22.06 -23.10 20.77
CA ASP A 36 21.92 -21.86 20.02
C ASP A 36 23.29 -21.36 19.50
N CYS A 37 23.28 -20.88 18.25
CA CYS A 37 24.45 -20.26 17.65
C CYS A 37 24.25 -18.76 17.61
N GLU A 38 24.88 -18.04 18.53
CA GLU A 38 24.80 -16.58 18.64
C GLU A 38 25.09 -15.85 17.31
N PRO A 39 26.14 -16.19 16.53
CA PRO A 39 26.33 -15.64 15.18
C PRO A 39 25.14 -15.85 14.23
N CYS A 40 24.51 -17.03 14.27
CA CYS A 40 23.32 -17.31 13.46
C CYS A 40 22.10 -16.54 13.94
N ILE A 41 21.94 -16.39 15.25
CA ILE A 41 20.83 -15.65 15.85
C ILE A 41 20.94 -14.19 15.45
N ILE A 42 22.12 -13.59 15.58
CA ILE A 42 22.38 -12.20 15.18
C ILE A 42 22.16 -12.04 13.67
N ALA A 43 22.73 -12.92 12.84
CA ALA A 43 22.62 -12.82 11.38
C ALA A 43 21.20 -13.11 10.85
N LYS A 44 20.39 -13.89 11.57
CA LYS A 44 19.00 -14.25 11.21
C LYS A 44 17.96 -13.52 12.04
N ALA A 45 18.37 -12.63 12.95
CA ALA A 45 17.47 -11.78 13.68
C ALA A 45 16.71 -10.92 12.67
N ARG A 46 15.42 -11.21 12.50
CA ARG A 46 14.52 -10.37 11.73
C ARG A 46 14.00 -9.28 12.66
N ALA A 47 14.03 -8.03 12.22
CA ALA A 47 13.33 -6.96 12.92
C ALA A 47 11.88 -7.40 13.18
N GLY A 48 11.44 -7.35 14.44
CA GLY A 48 10.09 -7.76 14.81
C GLY A 48 9.04 -6.97 14.03
N SER A 49 7.94 -7.63 13.66
CA SER A 49 6.78 -6.95 13.09
C SER A 49 6.21 -5.99 14.12
N HIS A 50 6.35 -4.68 13.91
CA HIS A 50 5.69 -3.70 14.75
C HIS A 50 4.21 -3.66 14.37
N ASN A 51 3.36 -4.21 15.23
CA ASN A 51 1.90 -4.14 15.09
C ASN A 51 1.38 -2.74 15.46
N HIS A 52 1.67 -1.72 14.67
CA HIS A 52 0.87 -0.49 14.70
C HIS A 52 -0.43 -0.75 13.93
N VAL A 53 -1.39 -1.39 14.59
CA VAL A 53 -2.77 -1.48 14.10
C VAL A 53 -3.37 -0.09 14.24
N SER A 54 -3.33 0.72 13.19
CA SER A 54 -4.15 1.93 13.14
C SER A 54 -5.60 1.51 13.36
N ARG A 55 -6.29 2.10 14.35
CA ARG A 55 -7.72 1.84 14.60
C ARG A 55 -8.48 1.91 13.28
N LYS A 56 -9.33 0.91 13.01
CA LYS A 56 -10.17 0.92 11.81
C LYS A 56 -11.05 2.19 11.84
N PRO A 57 -11.27 2.83 10.68
CA PRO A 57 -12.21 3.93 10.58
C PRO A 57 -13.62 3.44 10.93
N GLU A 58 -14.35 4.25 11.67
CA GLU A 58 -15.72 4.04 12.14
C GLU A 58 -16.75 4.58 11.14
N HIS A 59 -16.39 5.61 10.37
CA HIS A 59 -17.23 6.20 9.33
C HIS A 59 -16.43 6.50 8.06
N VAL A 60 -17.15 6.61 6.95
CA VAL A 60 -16.61 6.97 5.63
C VAL A 60 -15.99 8.37 5.71
N LEU A 61 -14.88 8.56 5.02
CA LEU A 61 -14.02 9.77 5.02
C LEU A 61 -13.26 10.03 6.32
N GLN A 62 -13.42 9.23 7.39
CA GLN A 62 -12.66 9.47 8.62
C GLN A 62 -11.15 9.40 8.40
N ARG A 63 -10.70 8.41 7.62
CA ARG A 63 -9.30 8.24 7.21
C ARG A 63 -9.23 8.04 5.71
N VAL A 64 -8.42 8.87 5.05
CA VAL A 64 -8.09 8.72 3.63
C VAL A 64 -6.59 8.46 3.45
N SER A 65 -6.24 7.74 2.39
CA SER A 65 -4.85 7.54 1.97
C SER A 65 -4.61 8.25 0.63
N ILE A 66 -3.53 9.00 0.53
CA ILE A 66 -3.12 9.76 -0.67
C ILE A 66 -1.82 9.19 -1.22
N ASN A 67 -1.71 9.10 -2.54
CA ASN A 67 -0.49 8.69 -3.23
C ASN A 67 -0.39 9.32 -4.62
N LEU A 68 0.83 9.55 -5.10
CA LEU A 68 1.06 9.96 -6.49
C LEU A 68 1.26 8.74 -7.39
N GLY A 69 0.75 8.86 -8.62
CA GLY A 69 1.00 7.95 -9.72
C GLY A 69 1.71 8.67 -10.85
N PHE A 70 2.62 7.96 -11.51
CA PHE A 70 3.42 8.47 -12.61
C PHE A 70 3.17 7.62 -13.86
N VAL A 71 3.06 8.29 -15.00
CA VAL A 71 2.83 7.70 -16.32
C VAL A 71 3.97 8.14 -17.23
N ASN A 72 4.49 7.23 -18.05
CA ASN A 72 5.59 7.56 -18.96
C ASN A 72 5.16 8.45 -20.13
N ASP A 73 3.87 8.42 -20.46
CA ASP A 73 3.26 9.17 -21.55
C ASP A 73 2.38 10.29 -20.99
N ASP A 74 2.44 11.46 -21.63
CA ASP A 74 1.56 12.57 -21.30
C ASP A 74 0.12 12.28 -21.75
N ASP A 75 -0.84 12.76 -20.97
CA ASP A 75 -2.25 12.79 -21.35
C ASP A 75 -2.50 13.82 -22.47
N THR A 76 -3.75 13.96 -22.90
CA THR A 76 -4.14 14.94 -23.92
C THR A 76 -3.84 16.40 -23.54
N ASN A 77 -3.54 16.68 -22.28
CA ASN A 77 -3.25 18.01 -21.75
C ASN A 77 -1.78 18.16 -21.32
N GLY A 78 -0.88 17.23 -21.70
CA GLY A 78 0.54 17.32 -21.38
C GLY A 78 0.90 16.92 -19.95
N ARG A 79 0.06 16.13 -19.27
CA ARG A 79 0.26 15.72 -17.87
C ARG A 79 0.64 14.25 -17.79
N SER A 80 1.61 13.92 -16.95
CA SER A 80 2.11 12.55 -16.72
C SER A 80 1.99 12.11 -15.25
N ILE A 81 1.37 12.95 -14.41
CA ILE A 81 1.25 12.73 -12.97
C ILE A 81 -0.23 12.77 -12.58
N TYR A 82 -0.61 11.97 -11.60
CA TYR A 82 -1.93 12.04 -10.99
C TYR A 82 -1.84 11.76 -9.50
N MET A 83 -2.77 12.31 -8.74
CA MET A 83 -2.98 11.98 -7.33
C MET A 83 -4.16 11.02 -7.22
N VAL A 84 -3.98 9.95 -6.44
CA VAL A 84 -5.06 9.06 -6.03
C VAL A 84 -5.32 9.23 -4.56
N ILE A 85 -6.61 9.29 -4.24
CA ILE A 85 -7.11 9.35 -2.87
C ILE A 85 -8.02 8.13 -2.66
N VAL A 86 -7.83 7.43 -1.56
CA VAL A 86 -8.62 6.24 -1.22
C VAL A 86 -9.21 6.41 0.16
N ASP A 87 -10.52 6.32 0.28
CA ASP A 87 -11.18 6.22 1.58
C ASP A 87 -10.93 4.83 2.18
N GLN A 88 -10.45 4.79 3.42
CA GLN A 88 -9.98 3.54 4.01
C GLN A 88 -11.14 2.59 4.39
N LEU A 89 -12.34 3.13 4.66
CA LEU A 89 -13.50 2.31 5.05
C LEU A 89 -14.27 1.77 3.83
N SER A 90 -14.75 2.68 2.99
CA SER A 90 -15.54 2.35 1.80
C SER A 90 -14.69 1.80 0.67
N THR A 91 -13.37 2.01 0.70
CA THR A 91 -12.43 1.71 -0.39
C THR A 91 -12.74 2.47 -1.69
N TYR A 92 -13.58 3.51 -1.61
CA TYR A 92 -13.87 4.41 -2.70
C TYR A 92 -12.59 5.17 -3.08
N LYS A 93 -12.41 5.39 -4.38
CA LYS A 93 -11.19 5.96 -4.96
C LYS A 93 -11.55 7.23 -5.72
N TRP A 94 -10.66 8.20 -5.67
CA TRP A 94 -10.67 9.39 -6.52
C TRP A 94 -9.32 9.51 -7.19
N ALA A 95 -9.31 10.00 -8.43
CA ALA A 95 -8.08 10.28 -9.17
C ALA A 95 -8.16 11.70 -9.74
N PHE A 96 -7.08 12.45 -9.61
CA PHE A 96 -6.98 13.83 -10.08
C PHE A 96 -5.69 14.00 -10.88
N PRO A 97 -5.73 14.63 -12.06
CA PRO A 97 -4.53 14.82 -12.87
C PRO A 97 -3.70 15.97 -12.28
N LEU A 98 -2.38 15.90 -12.44
CA LEU A 98 -1.43 16.92 -11.99
C LEU A 98 -0.46 17.28 -13.12
N GLY A 99 -0.19 18.57 -13.31
CA GLY A 99 0.87 19.08 -14.16
C GLY A 99 2.26 18.94 -13.56
N SER A 100 2.37 18.97 -12.22
CA SER A 100 3.62 18.76 -11.49
C SER A 100 3.40 18.05 -10.15
N LYS A 101 4.49 17.49 -9.61
CA LYS A 101 4.53 16.97 -8.22
C LYS A 101 4.84 18.05 -7.18
N SER A 102 4.66 19.33 -7.52
CA SER A 102 4.95 20.42 -6.59
C SER A 102 3.96 20.39 -5.42
N ALA A 103 4.47 20.62 -4.20
CA ALA A 103 3.62 20.61 -3.00
C ALA A 103 2.44 21.58 -3.11
N SER A 104 2.62 22.74 -3.75
CA SER A 104 1.57 23.74 -3.97
C SER A 104 0.42 23.22 -4.83
N GLU A 105 0.73 22.54 -5.94
CA GLU A 105 -0.30 22.02 -6.85
C GLU A 105 -1.03 20.83 -6.23
N VAL A 106 -0.29 19.92 -5.60
CA VAL A 106 -0.88 18.77 -4.89
C VAL A 106 -1.82 19.26 -3.78
N LEU A 107 -1.43 20.32 -3.05
CA LEU A 107 -2.24 20.91 -1.99
C LEU A 107 -3.50 21.62 -2.53
N GLU A 108 -3.42 22.27 -3.69
CA GLU A 108 -4.58 22.87 -4.35
C GLU A 108 -5.64 21.82 -4.71
N VAL A 109 -5.20 20.72 -5.33
CA VAL A 109 -6.09 19.60 -5.65
C VAL A 109 -6.67 18.97 -4.38
N TRP A 110 -5.85 18.81 -3.33
CA TRP A 110 -6.30 18.33 -2.02
C TRP A 110 -7.42 19.21 -1.45
N ARG A 111 -7.26 20.54 -1.43
CA ARG A 111 -8.26 21.49 -0.92
C ARG A 111 -9.57 21.38 -1.68
N GLY A 112 -9.51 21.29 -3.01
CA GLY A 112 -10.69 21.10 -3.85
C GLY A 112 -11.42 19.80 -3.51
N PHE A 113 -10.68 18.68 -3.43
CA PHE A 113 -11.22 17.39 -3.02
C PHE A 113 -11.89 17.45 -1.64
N GLN A 114 -11.18 17.93 -0.62
CA GLN A 114 -11.67 17.98 0.76
C GLN A 114 -12.97 18.79 0.83
N ALA A 115 -12.96 20.01 0.28
CA ALA A 115 -14.13 20.89 0.31
C ALA A 115 -15.35 20.24 -0.34
N GLN A 116 -15.15 19.53 -1.45
CA GLN A 116 -16.21 18.82 -2.15
C GLN A 116 -16.76 17.65 -1.32
N VAL A 117 -15.91 16.72 -0.87
CA VAL A 117 -16.39 15.48 -0.24
C VAL A 117 -16.98 15.74 1.14
N GLU A 118 -16.42 16.68 1.91
CA GLU A 118 -16.98 17.04 3.22
C GLU A 118 -18.33 17.73 3.07
N ARG A 119 -18.50 18.59 2.06
CA ARG A 119 -19.78 19.24 1.78
C ARG A 119 -20.86 18.25 1.32
N GLN A 120 -20.49 17.29 0.47
CA GLN A 120 -21.44 16.30 -0.06
C GLN A 120 -21.86 15.27 0.99
N SER A 121 -20.95 14.88 1.88
CA SER A 121 -21.20 13.82 2.87
C SER A 121 -21.64 14.33 4.25
N GLY A 122 -21.33 15.58 4.58
CA GLY A 122 -21.44 16.11 5.95
C GLY A 122 -20.39 15.52 6.93
N GLN A 123 -19.49 14.66 6.46
CA GLN A 123 -18.42 14.06 7.26
C GLN A 123 -17.14 14.88 7.13
N LYS A 124 -16.30 14.86 8.17
CA LYS A 124 -14.99 15.54 8.18
C LYS A 124 -13.87 14.54 8.08
N ILE A 125 -12.87 14.86 7.27
CA ILE A 125 -11.64 14.06 7.21
C ILE A 125 -10.84 14.34 8.47
N LYS A 126 -10.44 13.29 9.20
CA LYS A 126 -9.70 13.41 10.45
C LYS A 126 -8.25 12.94 10.33
N PHE A 127 -8.02 11.93 9.49
CA PHE A 127 -6.72 11.33 9.29
C PHE A 127 -6.39 11.29 7.80
N VAL A 128 -5.23 11.82 7.44
CA VAL A 128 -4.68 11.69 6.09
C VAL A 128 -3.44 10.84 6.20
N ARG A 129 -3.33 9.81 5.36
CA ARG A 129 -2.16 8.95 5.30
C ARG A 129 -1.46 9.12 3.96
N SER A 130 -0.14 9.34 3.98
CA SER A 130 0.70 9.36 2.79
C SER A 130 1.96 8.52 3.01
N ASP A 131 2.73 8.29 1.95
CA ASP A 131 4.12 7.88 2.10
C ASP A 131 4.99 9.03 2.62
N ASN A 132 6.28 8.76 2.81
CA ASN A 132 7.29 9.77 3.18
C ASN A 132 7.80 10.58 1.96
N GLY A 133 6.99 10.70 0.90
CA GLY A 133 7.31 11.54 -0.24
C GLY A 133 7.42 13.02 0.15
N GLY A 134 8.43 13.72 -0.38
CA GLY A 134 8.64 15.15 -0.08
C GLY A 134 7.49 16.03 -0.55
N GLU A 135 6.70 15.56 -1.51
CA GLU A 135 5.46 16.17 -1.98
C GLU A 135 4.40 16.32 -0.88
N PHE A 136 4.38 15.41 0.11
CA PHE A 136 3.43 15.39 1.22
C PHE A 136 4.10 15.78 2.54
N VAL A 137 5.40 15.56 2.68
CA VAL A 137 6.19 15.91 3.87
C VAL A 137 6.88 17.25 3.65
N ASN A 138 6.13 18.34 3.80
CA ASN A 138 6.63 19.71 3.73
C ASN A 138 5.81 20.65 4.63
N GLN A 139 6.33 21.85 4.84
CA GLN A 139 5.70 22.83 5.73
C GLN A 139 4.29 23.24 5.26
N LEU A 140 4.04 23.31 3.94
CA LEU A 140 2.72 23.69 3.42
C LEU A 140 1.65 22.68 3.84
N PHE A 141 1.91 21.39 3.66
CA PHE A 141 1.00 20.33 4.10
C PHE A 141 0.87 20.26 5.62
N GLY A 142 1.99 20.43 6.34
CA GLY A 142 1.99 20.45 7.80
C GLY A 142 1.12 21.57 8.38
N ASP A 143 1.28 22.79 7.86
CA ASP A 143 0.52 23.96 8.31
C ASP A 143 -0.96 23.85 7.94
N GLU A 144 -1.28 23.36 6.73
CA GLU A 144 -2.66 23.12 6.30
C GLU A 144 -3.37 22.10 7.20
N PHE A 145 -2.77 20.92 7.37
CA PHE A 145 -3.38 19.87 8.18
C PHE A 145 -3.52 20.28 9.64
N LYS A 146 -2.53 21.01 10.18
CA LYS A 146 -2.62 21.58 11.53
C LYS A 146 -3.76 22.59 11.65
N ALA A 147 -3.93 23.49 10.67
CA ALA A 147 -5.01 24.47 10.67
C ALA A 147 -6.41 23.82 10.62
N LEU A 148 -6.53 22.70 9.91
CA LEU A 148 -7.77 21.94 9.78
C LEU A 148 -8.01 20.93 10.92
N GLY A 149 -7.03 20.73 11.81
CA GLY A 149 -7.08 19.70 12.85
C GLY A 149 -6.99 18.27 12.31
N ILE A 150 -6.40 18.10 11.12
CA ILE A 150 -6.17 16.81 10.48
C ILE A 150 -4.87 16.20 11.00
N THR A 151 -4.93 14.92 11.37
CA THR A 151 -3.73 14.16 11.74
C THR A 151 -3.10 13.55 10.49
N HIS A 152 -1.86 13.95 10.19
CA HIS A 152 -1.07 13.37 9.10
C HIS A 152 -0.33 12.13 9.59
N GLU A 153 -0.73 10.98 9.09
CA GLU A 153 -0.10 9.69 9.37
C GLU A 153 0.91 9.36 8.27
N LEU A 154 2.20 9.38 8.59
CA LEU A 154 3.24 8.96 7.65
C LEU A 154 3.40 7.44 7.72
N ALA A 155 3.38 6.78 6.56
CA ALA A 155 3.68 5.36 6.50
C ALA A 155 5.15 5.12 6.88
N ALA A 156 5.38 4.27 7.89
CA ALA A 156 6.75 3.91 8.24
C ALA A 156 7.38 3.11 7.08
N ARG A 157 8.66 3.34 6.81
CA ARG A 157 9.41 2.68 5.71
C ARG A 157 9.39 1.14 5.78
N TYR A 158 9.05 0.59 6.94
CA TYR A 158 9.04 -0.86 7.22
C TYR A 158 7.63 -1.44 7.45
N THR A 159 6.55 -0.67 7.24
CA THR A 159 5.15 -1.17 7.32
C THR A 159 4.39 -0.95 5.99
N PRO A 160 4.73 -1.68 4.91
CA PRO A 160 4.06 -1.57 3.61
C PRO A 160 2.54 -1.74 3.67
N GLN A 161 2.03 -2.46 4.67
CA GLN A 161 0.59 -2.65 4.85
C GLN A 161 -0.18 -1.34 5.12
N GLN A 162 0.46 -0.32 5.70
CA GLN A 162 -0.21 0.90 6.12
C GLN A 162 -0.51 1.86 4.96
N ASN A 163 0.44 2.09 4.03
CA ASN A 163 0.18 2.86 2.80
C ASN A 163 -0.35 1.99 1.66
N GLY A 164 -0.29 0.68 1.81
CA GLY A 164 -0.57 -0.24 0.72
C GLY A 164 -1.97 -0.12 0.12
N GLN A 165 -2.94 0.58 0.73
CA GLN A 165 -4.24 0.80 0.11
C GLN A 165 -4.16 1.73 -1.10
N ALA A 166 -3.53 2.90 -0.96
CA ALA A 166 -3.37 3.84 -2.07
C ALA A 166 -2.38 3.29 -3.12
N GLU A 167 -1.30 2.64 -2.70
CA GLU A 167 -0.36 1.98 -3.62
C GLU A 167 -1.02 0.85 -4.44
N ARG A 168 -1.76 -0.06 -3.78
CA ARG A 168 -2.50 -1.12 -4.47
C ARG A 168 -3.60 -0.55 -5.37
N ALA A 169 -4.26 0.53 -4.94
CA ALA A 169 -5.24 1.22 -5.76
C ALA A 169 -4.59 1.77 -7.03
N ASN A 170 -3.43 2.44 -6.95
CA ASN A 170 -2.70 2.91 -8.13
C ASN A 170 -2.37 1.77 -9.09
N GLY A 171 -1.78 0.69 -8.57
CA GLY A 171 -1.44 -0.48 -9.40
C GLY A 171 -2.65 -1.11 -10.08
N SER A 172 -3.75 -1.27 -9.34
CA SER A 172 -4.98 -1.90 -9.85
C SER A 172 -5.71 -1.02 -10.86
N LEU A 173 -5.85 0.27 -10.57
CA LEU A 173 -6.47 1.23 -11.48
C LEU A 173 -5.68 1.32 -12.78
N PHE A 174 -4.35 1.41 -12.70
CA PHE A 174 -3.54 1.54 -13.90
C PHE A 174 -3.44 0.25 -14.72
N ALA A 175 -3.62 -0.92 -14.08
CA ALA A 175 -3.82 -2.17 -14.82
C ALA A 175 -5.12 -2.14 -15.65
N LEU A 176 -6.21 -1.62 -15.09
CA LEU A 176 -7.48 -1.44 -15.81
C LEU A 176 -7.34 -0.42 -16.95
N VAL A 177 -6.64 0.70 -16.71
CA VAL A 177 -6.33 1.71 -17.75
C VAL A 177 -5.65 1.06 -18.95
N ARG A 178 -4.56 0.31 -18.72
CA ARG A 178 -3.83 -0.37 -19.80
C ARG A 178 -4.70 -1.38 -20.54
N ALA A 179 -5.53 -2.13 -19.82
CA ALA A 179 -6.45 -3.09 -20.43
C ALA A 179 -7.48 -2.39 -21.33
N MET A 180 -8.14 -1.33 -20.85
CA MET A 180 -9.15 -0.60 -21.61
C MET A 180 -8.58 0.09 -22.86
N LEU A 181 -7.40 0.71 -22.74
CA LEU A 181 -6.76 1.34 -23.89
C LEU A 181 -6.30 0.32 -24.92
N LYS A 182 -5.72 -0.80 -24.47
CA LYS A 182 -5.29 -1.87 -25.38
C LYS A 182 -6.47 -2.50 -26.12
N ASP A 183 -7.58 -2.73 -25.43
CA ASP A 183 -8.79 -3.33 -26.02
C ASP A 183 -9.50 -2.38 -27.00
N SER A 184 -9.61 -1.10 -26.65
CA SER A 184 -10.21 -0.07 -27.52
C SER A 184 -9.34 0.36 -28.69
N GLY A 185 -8.04 0.02 -28.69
CA GLY A 185 -7.07 0.52 -29.66
C GLY A 185 -6.74 2.01 -29.50
N LEU A 186 -7.15 2.64 -28.40
CA LEU A 186 -6.86 4.04 -28.14
C LEU A 186 -5.41 4.25 -27.69
N PRO A 187 -4.74 5.33 -28.16
CA PRO A 187 -3.38 5.65 -27.73
C PRO A 187 -3.26 5.98 -26.23
N MET A 188 -2.06 5.81 -25.67
CA MET A 188 -1.79 6.03 -24.25
C MET A 188 -2.11 7.46 -23.78
N LYS A 189 -2.11 8.47 -24.66
CA LYS A 189 -2.51 9.85 -24.32
C LYS A 189 -3.92 10.00 -23.73
N TYR A 190 -4.78 9.00 -23.88
CA TYR A 190 -6.12 8.97 -23.28
C TYR A 190 -6.14 8.30 -21.89
N TRP A 191 -4.98 8.04 -21.28
CA TRP A 191 -4.87 7.32 -20.01
C TRP A 191 -5.66 7.97 -18.88
N PHE A 192 -5.77 9.30 -18.84
CA PHE A 192 -6.50 9.95 -17.76
C PHE A 192 -8.01 9.72 -17.88
N TYR A 193 -8.60 9.80 -19.08
CA TYR A 193 -10.00 9.44 -19.29
C TYR A 193 -10.27 7.97 -18.96
N ALA A 194 -9.36 7.08 -19.36
CA ALA A 194 -9.44 5.66 -19.01
C ALA A 194 -9.30 5.46 -17.49
N LEU A 195 -8.53 6.30 -16.79
CA LEU A 195 -8.38 6.25 -15.34
C LEU A 195 -9.66 6.69 -14.62
N GLU A 196 -10.32 7.75 -15.10
CA GLU A 196 -11.63 8.17 -14.59
C GLU A 196 -12.66 7.04 -14.74
N ALA A 197 -12.68 6.38 -15.91
CA ALA A 197 -13.52 5.21 -16.13
C ALA A 197 -13.15 4.05 -15.19
N ALA A 198 -11.85 3.78 -14.99
CA ALA A 198 -11.37 2.73 -14.08
C ALA A 198 -11.83 2.99 -12.64
N VAL A 199 -11.74 4.25 -12.18
CA VAL A 199 -12.21 4.67 -10.86
C VAL A 199 -13.70 4.41 -10.73
N PHE A 200 -14.50 4.87 -11.69
CA PHE A 200 -15.96 4.68 -11.70
C PHE A 200 -16.35 3.20 -11.61
N VAL A 201 -15.78 2.36 -12.48
CA VAL A 201 -16.08 0.92 -12.52
C VAL A 201 -15.63 0.21 -11.26
N SER A 202 -14.43 0.53 -10.75
CA SER A 202 -13.90 -0.08 -9.53
C SER A 202 -14.77 0.21 -8.31
N SER A 203 -15.26 1.45 -8.19
CA SER A 203 -16.14 1.88 -7.10
C SER A 203 -17.53 1.23 -7.20
N TRP A 204 -18.05 1.02 -8.42
CA TRP A 204 -19.32 0.32 -8.64
C TRP A 204 -19.27 -1.17 -8.28
N ALA A 205 -18.20 -1.87 -8.64
CA ALA A 205 -18.04 -3.30 -8.34
C ALA A 205 -18.00 -3.56 -6.82
N HIS A 206 -17.38 -2.68 -6.05
CA HIS A 206 -17.33 -2.80 -4.59
C HIS A 206 -18.72 -2.64 -3.95
N ASN A 207 -19.53 -1.68 -4.40
CA ASN A 207 -20.90 -1.49 -3.92
C ASN A 207 -21.80 -2.72 -4.16
N LEU A 208 -21.56 -3.48 -5.23
CA LEU A 208 -22.26 -4.73 -5.50
C LEU A 208 -21.79 -5.89 -4.61
N SER A 209 -20.49 -5.96 -4.29
CA SER A 209 -19.96 -6.98 -3.37
C SER A 209 -20.42 -6.78 -1.92
N GLN A 210 -20.51 -5.52 -1.45
CA GLN A 210 -20.99 -5.22 -0.08
C GLN A 210 -22.48 -5.56 0.06
N LYS A 211 -23.31 -5.20 -0.93
CA LYS A 211 -24.73 -5.60 -0.97
C LYS A 211 -24.95 -7.11 -1.01
N ARG A 212 -23.98 -7.90 -1.50
CA ARG A 212 -24.05 -9.37 -1.51
C ARG A 212 -23.67 -9.96 -0.15
N CYS A 213 -22.70 -9.36 0.54
CA CYS A 213 -22.26 -9.76 1.88
C CYS A 213 -23.33 -9.45 2.96
N GLU A 214 -24.03 -8.32 2.84
CA GLU A 214 -25.14 -7.93 3.73
C GLU A 214 -26.39 -8.81 3.56
N ARG A 215 -26.62 -9.37 2.36
CA ARG A 215 -27.70 -10.33 2.13
C ARG A 215 -27.37 -11.72 2.67
N GLY A 216 -26.10 -12.15 2.60
CA GLY A 216 -25.66 -13.43 3.16
C GLY A 216 -25.69 -13.48 4.69
N SER A 217 -25.52 -12.33 5.36
CA SER A 217 -25.57 -12.22 6.82
C SER A 217 -27.00 -12.13 7.39
N LYS A 218 -28.02 -11.90 6.54
CA LYS A 218 -29.44 -12.02 6.91
C LYS A 218 -30.03 -13.42 6.68
N ALA A 219 -29.29 -14.34 6.07
CA ALA A 219 -29.73 -15.73 5.85
C ALA A 219 -29.39 -16.68 7.03
N PHE A 220 -28.71 -16.17 8.07
CA PHE A 220 -28.44 -16.87 9.32
C PHE A 220 -28.90 -16.00 10.50
N ARG A 221 -30.21 -15.77 10.61
CA ARG A 221 -30.90 -15.45 11.86
C ARG A 221 -32.29 -16.04 11.82
#